data_AF-A0A7V8F5A5-F1
#
_entry.id   AF-A0A7V8F5A5-F1
#
_cell.length_a   1.000
_cell.length_b   1.000
_cell.length_c   1.000
_cell.angle_alpha   90.00
_cell.angle_beta   90.00
_cell.angle_gamma   90.00
#
_symmetry.space_group_name_H-M   'P 1'
#
loop_
_entity.id
_entity.type
_entity.pdbx_description
1 polymer ?
#
loop_
_entity_poly.entity_id
_entity_poly.type
_entity_poly.pdbx_seq_one_letter_code
_entity_poly.pdbx_strand_id
1 'polypeptide(L)' 'MNDVKASSGIEFEISKISRAHNPAQDRTFIMGMIEMAEFAELIDSRTANRYRDSLDAKFAERNAYLKRAM' A
#
# COMPACT_ATOMS: atom_id res chain seq x y z
N MET A 1 1.64 7.98 -17.48
CA MET A 1 2.73 8.82 -16.93
C MET A 1 3.02 8.30 -15.53
N ASN A 2 4.23 8.41 -14.99
CA ASN A 2 4.51 8.01 -13.61
C ASN A 2 5.04 9.20 -12.81
N ASP A 3 4.15 9.82 -12.05
CA ASP A 3 4.44 10.96 -11.19
C ASP A 3 5.26 10.51 -9.99
N VAL A 4 6.41 11.16 -9.83
CA VAL A 4 7.41 10.79 -8.82
C VAL A 4 6.88 11.02 -7.41
N LYS A 5 6.06 12.07 -7.20
CA LYS A 5 5.54 12.39 -5.87
C LYS A 5 4.47 11.40 -5.46
N ALA A 6 3.55 11.07 -6.37
CA ALA A 6 2.54 10.03 -6.15
C ALA A 6 3.20 8.68 -5.83
N SER A 7 4.17 8.27 -6.65
CA SER A 7 4.94 7.04 -6.45
C SER A 7 5.63 7.00 -5.07
N SER A 8 6.37 8.07 -4.72
CA SER A 8 7.08 8.16 -3.44
C SER A 8 6.13 8.16 -2.24
N GLY A 9 4.98 8.83 -2.36
CA GLY A 9 3.97 8.86 -1.30
C GLY A 9 3.35 7.49 -1.06
N ILE A 10 3.00 6.76 -2.12
CA ILE A 10 2.46 5.40 -2.03
C ILE A 10 3.49 4.45 -1.43
N GLU A 11 4.75 4.49 -1.90
CA GLU A 11 5.83 3.64 -1.37
C GLU A 11 6.09 3.89 0.12
N PHE A 12 6.08 5.16 0.53
CA PHE A 12 6.23 5.53 1.93
C PHE A 12 5.10 4.94 2.77
N GLU A 13 3.85 5.09 2.35
CA GLU A 13 2.69 4.56 3.07
C GLU A 13 2.72 3.03 3.16
N ILE A 14 3.03 2.33 2.06
CA ILE A 14 3.21 0.88 2.04
C ILE A 14 4.30 0.43 3.02
N SER A 15 5.40 1.18 3.13
CA SER A 15 6.50 0.83 4.05
C SER A 15 6.08 0.80 5.52
N LYS A 16 5.15 1.69 5.91
CA LYS A 16 4.64 1.83 7.28
C LYS A 16 3.78 0.66 7.74
N ILE A 17 3.14 -0.08 6.82
CA ILE A 17 2.31 -1.27 7.15
C ILE A 17 3.06 -2.24 8.07
N SER A 18 4.37 -2.42 7.85
CA SER A 18 5.21 -3.32 8.63
C SER A 18 5.21 -3.01 10.15
N ARG A 19 4.83 -1.80 10.54
CA ARG A 19 4.75 -1.32 11.92
C ARG A 19 3.33 -0.94 12.36
N ALA A 20 2.33 -1.18 11.51
CA ALA A 20 0.95 -0.80 11.78
C ALA A 20 0.38 -1.47 13.03
N HIS A 21 -0.36 -0.70 13.83
CA HIS A 21 -1.17 -1.23 14.94
C HIS A 21 -2.57 -1.65 14.47
N ASN A 22 -3.11 -0.98 13.43
CA ASN A 22 -4.39 -1.31 12.83
C ASN A 22 -4.24 -1.58 11.31
N PRO A 23 -3.58 -2.69 10.93
CA PRO A 23 -3.20 -2.95 9.54
C PRO A 23 -4.37 -3.05 8.56
N ALA A 24 -5.59 -3.36 9.02
CA ALA A 24 -6.77 -3.45 8.16
C ALA A 24 -7.27 -2.07 7.67
N GLN A 25 -7.31 -1.09 8.58
CA GLN A 25 -7.65 0.29 8.22
C GLN A 25 -6.56 0.91 7.35
N ASP A 26 -5.30 0.71 7.73
CA ASP A 26 -4.15 1.22 6.96
C ASP A 26 -4.13 0.63 5.54
N ARG A 27 -4.37 -0.69 5.38
CA ARG A 27 -4.48 -1.31 4.06
C ARG A 27 -5.58 -0.68 3.21
N THR A 28 -6.77 -0.47 3.79
CA THR A 28 -7.90 0.12 3.06
C THR A 28 -7.59 1.52 2.58
N PHE A 29 -6.98 2.34 3.44
CA PHE A 29 -6.57 3.71 3.10
C PHE A 29 -5.55 3.72 1.95
N ILE A 30 -4.50 2.89 2.05
CA ILE A 30 -3.43 2.85 1.04
C ILE A 30 -3.93 2.29 -0.28
N MET A 31 -4.81 1.28 -0.26
CA MET A 31 -5.48 0.81 -1.47
C MET A 31 -6.23 1.96 -2.16
N GLY A 32 -6.98 2.77 -1.40
CA GLY A 32 -7.63 3.96 -1.94
C GLY A 32 -6.67 4.98 -2.56
N MET A 33 -5.48 5.17 -1.99
CA MET A 33 -4.44 6.03 -2.58
C MET A 33 -3.94 5.49 -3.93
N ILE A 34 -3.73 4.18 -4.04
CA ILE A 34 -3.31 3.53 -5.29
C ILE A 34 -4.39 3.69 -6.36
N GLU A 35 -5.64 3.37 -6.04
CA GLU A 35 -6.79 3.49 -6.95
C GLU A 35 -6.96 4.94 -7.45
N MET A 36 -6.86 5.92 -6.55
CA MET A 36 -6.98 7.34 -6.91
C MET A 36 -5.81 7.82 -7.79
N ALA A 37 -4.59 7.35 -7.53
CA ALA A 37 -3.43 7.71 -8.34
C ALA A 37 -3.50 7.10 -9.75
N GLU A 38 -3.99 5.86 -9.87
CA GLU A 38 -4.23 5.24 -11.19
C GLU A 38 -5.36 5.96 -11.94
N PHE A 39 -6.48 6.26 -11.25
CA PHE A 39 -7.61 6.98 -11.84
C PHE A 39 -7.23 8.38 -12.33
N ALA A 40 -6.38 9.10 -11.58
CA ALA A 40 -5.88 10.41 -11.96
C ALA A 40 -4.72 10.36 -12.98
N GLU A 41 -4.41 9.18 -13.53
CA GLU A 41 -3.31 8.93 -14.48
C GLU A 41 -1.92 9.35 -13.96
N LEU A 42 -1.78 9.48 -12.64
CA LEU A 42 -0.53 9.80 -11.96
C LEU A 42 0.42 8.62 -11.97
N ILE A 43 -0.09 7.38 -12.01
CA ILE A 43 0.70 6.17 -12.18
C ILE A 43 0.03 5.29 -13.25
N ASP A 44 0.81 4.46 -13.94
CA ASP A 44 0.25 3.48 -14.88
C ASP A 44 -0.26 2.21 -14.16
N SER A 45 -1.13 1.45 -14.83
CA SER A 45 -1.72 0.23 -14.29
C SER A 45 -0.70 -0.83 -13.88
N ARG A 46 0.45 -0.89 -14.56
CA ARG A 46 1.50 -1.85 -14.20
C ARG A 46 2.11 -1.47 -12.86
N THR A 47 2.33 -0.18 -12.62
CA THR A 47 2.85 0.37 -11.38
C THR A 47 1.82 0.23 -10.25
N ALA A 48 0.55 0.57 -10.52
CA ALA A 48 -0.54 0.38 -9.57
C ALA A 48 -0.65 -1.07 -9.11
N ASN A 49 -0.63 -2.04 -10.04
CA ASN A 49 -0.67 -3.47 -9.69
C ASN A 49 0.51 -3.91 -8.82
N ARG A 50 1.73 -3.42 -9.08
CA ARG A 50 2.89 -3.70 -8.21
C ARG A 50 2.69 -3.16 -6.80
N TYR A 51 2.07 -1.99 -6.65
CA TYR A 51 1.76 -1.43 -5.34
C TYR A 51 0.65 -2.22 -4.63
N ARG A 52 -0.37 -2.70 -5.34
CA ARG A 52 -1.39 -3.62 -4.78
C ARG A 52 -0.75 -4.90 -4.24
N ASP A 53 0.10 -5.55 -5.03
CA ASP A 53 0.82 -6.77 -4.65
C ASP A 53 1.72 -6.54 -3.42
N SER A 54 2.49 -5.45 -3.42
CA SER A 54 3.38 -5.08 -2.32
C SER A 54 2.61 -4.78 -1.02
N LEU A 55 1.50 -4.06 -1.13
CA LEU A 55 0.60 -3.76 -0.02
C LEU A 55 0.04 -5.05 0.60
N ASP A 56 -0.45 -5.97 -0.23
CA ASP A 56 -1.03 -7.23 0.21
C ASP A 56 -0.01 -8.14 0.89
N ALA A 57 1.20 -8.24 0.34
CA ALA A 57 2.29 -8.99 0.95
C ALA A 57 2.62 -8.46 2.35
N LYS A 58 2.84 -7.14 2.48
CA LYS A 58 3.17 -6.53 3.78
C LYS A 58 2.04 -6.63 4.79
N PHE A 59 0.80 -6.47 4.33
CA PHE A 59 -0.37 -6.64 5.18
C PHE A 59 -0.46 -8.07 5.72
N ALA A 60 -0.27 -9.07 4.86
CA ALA A 60 -0.29 -10.47 5.24
C ALA A 60 0.80 -10.79 6.28
N GLU A 61 2.03 -10.30 6.05
CA GLU A 61 3.14 -10.43 6.99
C GLU A 61 2.81 -9.80 8.36
N ARG A 62 2.31 -8.56 8.36
CA ARG A 62 1.99 -7.85 9.59
C ARG A 62 0.86 -8.52 10.37
N ASN A 63 -0.19 -8.95 9.69
CA ASN A 63 -1.30 -9.66 10.32
C ASN A 63 -0.86 -11.00 10.90
N ALA A 64 0.00 -11.74 10.18
CA ALA A 64 0.55 -13.00 10.70
C ALA A 64 1.39 -12.76 11.97
N TYR A 65 2.19 -11.69 11.99
CA TYR A 65 2.93 -11.29 13.19
C TYR A 65 1.99 -10.98 14.37
N LEU A 66 0.99 -10.12 14.18
CA LEU A 66 0.08 -9.72 15.25
C LEU A 66 -0.72 -10.89 15.82
N LYS A 67 -1.16 -11.82 14.96
CA LYS A 67 -1.86 -13.04 15.39
C LYS A 67 -0.99 -13.99 16.22
N ARG A 68 0.33 -13.99 16.02
CA ARG A 68 1.28 -14.81 16.81
C ARG A 68 1.70 -14.13 18.12
N ALA A 69 1.60 -12.81 18.18
CA ALA A 69 1.96 -12.02 19.35
C ALA A 69 0.80 -11.88 20.36
N MET A 70 -0.41 -12.27 19.98
CA MET A 70 -1.57 -12.47 20.86
C MET A 70 -1.58 -13.91 21.38
#